data_AF-A0A9W6GID6-F1
#
_entry.id   AF-A0A9W6GID6-F1
#
_cell.length_a   1.000
_cell.length_b   1.000
_cell.length_c   1.000
_cell.angle_alpha   90.00
_cell.angle_beta   90.00
_cell.angle_gamma   90.00
#
_symmetry.space_group_name_H-M   'P 1'
#
loop_
_entity.id
_entity.type
_entity.pdbx_description
1 polymer ?
#
loop_
_entity_poly.entity_id
_entity_poly.type
_entity_poly.pdbx_seq_one_letter_code
_entity_poly.pdbx_strand_id
1 'polypeptide(L)'
;MGRKESALSLELERSMNMQVRVETFEEHLRHAGVIDSLDDDRRRKSFNLDKWNEDMQKGFSRAREKLLKLENLQELKEQLRDHNKKVDNYNTMYSIKRRNLQNLELQYETLDDELRAWLLEYALLCREKLRIENSTVERKLIEENLARKRGGQRCQ
;
A
#
# COMPACT_ATOMS: atom_id res chain seq x y z
N MET A 1 26.08 8.18 -42.32
CA MET A 1 25.49 9.48 -41.97
C MET A 1 24.26 9.24 -41.12
N GLY A 2 24.24 9.68 -39.86
CA GLY A 2 23.06 9.57 -39.01
C GLY A 2 21.94 10.48 -39.53
N ARG A 3 20.71 9.94 -39.63
CA ARG A 3 19.52 10.74 -39.94
C ARG A 3 19.43 11.87 -38.91
N LYS A 4 19.31 13.12 -39.36
CA LYS A 4 19.01 14.25 -38.45
C LYS A 4 17.65 13.97 -37.82
N GLU A 5 17.57 14.04 -36.49
CA GLU A 5 16.30 14.03 -35.76
C GLU A 5 15.42 15.15 -36.33
N SER A 6 14.24 14.80 -36.81
CA SER A 6 13.26 15.78 -37.26
C SER A 6 12.51 16.36 -36.06
N ALA A 7 11.98 17.57 -36.18
CA ALA A 7 11.09 18.15 -35.16
C ALA A 7 9.98 17.18 -34.69
N LEU A 8 9.41 16.38 -35.60
CA LEU A 8 8.37 15.40 -35.28
C LEU A 8 8.90 14.26 -34.38
N SER A 9 10.14 13.80 -34.61
CA SER A 9 10.74 12.75 -33.77
C SER A 9 11.11 13.26 -32.38
N LEU A 10 11.48 14.53 -32.24
CA LEU A 10 11.77 15.15 -30.94
C LEU A 10 10.50 15.33 -30.08
N GLU A 11 9.39 15.75 -30.69
CA GLU A 11 8.10 15.84 -30.00
C GLU A 11 7.56 14.46 -29.61
N LEU A 12 7.77 13.44 -30.46
CA LEU A 12 7.42 12.06 -30.12
C LEU A 12 8.21 11.57 -28.91
N GLU A 13 9.53 11.77 -28.88
CA GLU A 13 10.38 11.42 -27.74
C GLU A 13 9.88 12.08 -26.45
N ARG A 14 9.57 13.37 -26.51
CA ARG A 14 9.00 14.13 -25.39
C ARG A 14 7.69 13.52 -24.87
N SER A 15 6.77 13.18 -25.78
CA SER A 15 5.48 12.57 -25.44
C SER A 15 5.65 11.19 -24.82
N MET A 16 6.50 10.33 -25.39
CA MET A 16 6.76 8.99 -24.88
C MET A 16 7.39 9.04 -23.49
N ASN A 17 8.35 9.94 -23.29
CA ASN A 17 9.00 10.17 -22.00
C ASN A 17 8.01 10.63 -20.92
N MET A 18 6.99 11.42 -21.29
CA MET A 18 5.92 11.80 -20.36
C MET A 18 5.00 10.62 -20.06
N GLN A 19 4.62 9.85 -21.08
CA GLN A 19 3.73 8.70 -20.95
C GLN A 19 4.30 7.63 -20.01
N VAL A 20 5.58 7.24 -20.18
CA VAL A 20 6.23 6.22 -19.32
C VAL A 20 6.17 6.62 -17.84
N ARG A 21 6.30 7.91 -17.54
CA ARG A 21 6.23 8.42 -16.16
C ARG A 21 4.81 8.36 -15.61
N VAL A 22 3.81 8.72 -16.42
CA VAL A 22 2.39 8.60 -16.04
C VAL A 22 2.03 7.14 -15.78
N GLU A 23 2.40 6.22 -16.67
CA GLU A 23 2.17 4.79 -16.49
C GLU A 23 2.84 4.26 -15.21
N THR A 24 4.02 4.77 -14.88
CA THR A 24 4.70 4.43 -13.63
C THR A 24 3.91 4.92 -12.40
N PHE A 25 3.36 6.14 -12.43
CA PHE A 25 2.48 6.63 -11.37
C PHE A 25 1.22 5.79 -11.22
N GLU A 26 0.56 5.47 -12.34
CA GLU A 26 -0.66 4.67 -12.35
C GLU A 26 -0.43 3.29 -11.73
N GLU A 27 0.71 2.65 -12.01
CA GLU A 27 1.04 1.36 -11.41
C GLU A 27 1.21 1.45 -9.89
N HIS A 28 1.90 2.48 -9.41
CA HIS A 28 2.11 2.66 -7.97
C HIS A 28 0.82 3.08 -7.25
N LEU A 29 -0.08 3.81 -7.91
CA LEU A 29 -1.43 4.06 -7.41
C LEU A 29 -2.28 2.79 -7.40
N ARG A 30 -2.10 1.87 -8.37
CA ARG A 30 -2.70 0.52 -8.28
C ARG A 30 -2.18 -0.24 -7.08
N HIS A 31 -0.88 -0.18 -6.81
CA HIS A 31 -0.30 -0.79 -5.60
C HIS A 31 -0.92 -0.21 -4.31
N ALA A 32 -1.17 1.10 -4.25
CA ALA A 32 -1.86 1.72 -3.12
C ALA A 32 -3.26 1.09 -2.91
N GLY A 33 -4.03 0.92 -3.99
CA GLY A 33 -5.34 0.27 -3.91
C GLY A 33 -5.28 -1.19 -3.45
N VAL A 34 -4.20 -1.92 -3.79
CA VAL A 34 -3.99 -3.29 -3.29
C VAL A 34 -3.67 -3.29 -1.79
N ILE A 35 -2.82 -2.38 -1.32
CA ILE A 35 -2.50 -2.24 0.11
C ILE A 35 -3.77 -1.95 0.91
N ASP A 36 -4.56 -0.98 0.47
CA ASP A 36 -5.82 -0.60 1.12
C ASP A 36 -6.81 -1.78 1.20
N SER A 37 -7.00 -2.50 0.09
CA SER A 37 -7.86 -3.68 0.07
C SER A 37 -7.40 -4.77 1.04
N LEU A 38 -6.09 -4.97 1.18
CA LEU A 38 -5.54 -5.96 2.11
C LEU A 38 -5.68 -5.52 3.58
N ASP A 39 -5.49 -4.23 3.86
CA ASP A 39 -5.71 -3.67 5.19
C ASP A 39 -7.20 -3.71 5.58
N ASP A 40 -8.11 -3.45 4.65
CA ASP A 40 -9.56 -3.60 4.84
C ASP A 40 -9.94 -5.03 5.26
N ASP A 41 -9.38 -6.03 4.58
CA ASP A 41 -9.61 -7.44 4.93
C ASP A 41 -9.05 -7.77 6.31
N ARG A 42 -7.89 -7.22 6.67
CA ARG A 42 -7.34 -7.33 8.03
C ARG A 42 -8.26 -6.65 9.05
N ARG A 43 -8.79 -5.45 8.78
CA ARG A 43 -9.74 -4.73 9.65
C ARG A 43 -11.00 -5.56 9.90
N ARG A 44 -11.57 -6.18 8.86
CA ARG A 44 -12.71 -7.10 9.00
C ARG A 44 -12.37 -8.32 9.88
N LYS A 45 -11.19 -8.92 9.70
CA LYS A 45 -10.72 -10.04 10.55
C LYS A 45 -10.55 -9.60 12.00
N SER A 46 -10.04 -8.41 12.24
CA SER A 46 -9.89 -7.79 13.56
C SER A 46 -11.22 -7.64 14.27
N PHE A 47 -12.20 -7.02 13.58
CA PHE A 47 -13.56 -6.87 14.10
C PHE A 47 -14.20 -8.22 14.45
N ASN A 48 -14.08 -9.22 13.57
CA ASN A 48 -14.62 -10.55 13.82
C ASN A 48 -13.93 -11.25 15.00
N LEU A 49 -12.64 -11.05 15.18
CA LEU A 49 -11.89 -11.59 16.32
C LEU A 49 -12.34 -10.97 17.63
N ASP A 50 -12.57 -9.66 17.66
CA ASP A 50 -13.04 -8.94 18.85
C ASP A 50 -14.46 -9.37 19.22
N LYS A 51 -15.35 -9.51 18.23
CA LYS A 51 -16.70 -10.07 18.42
C LYS A 51 -16.65 -11.50 18.98
N TRP A 52 -15.82 -12.37 18.40
CA TRP A 52 -15.64 -13.73 18.90
C TRP A 52 -15.19 -13.73 20.36
N ASN A 53 -14.33 -12.78 20.73
CA ASN A 53 -13.88 -12.63 22.11
C ASN A 53 -14.99 -12.20 23.06
N GLU A 54 -15.79 -11.21 22.70
CA GLU A 54 -16.94 -10.83 23.52
C GLU A 54 -17.89 -12.01 23.75
N ASP A 55 -18.20 -12.77 22.69
CA ASP A 55 -19.12 -13.91 22.77
C ASP A 55 -18.54 -15.03 23.65
N MET A 56 -17.25 -15.32 23.52
CA MET A 56 -16.57 -16.33 24.34
C MET A 56 -16.47 -15.92 25.80
N GLN A 57 -16.14 -14.66 26.10
CA GLN A 57 -16.11 -14.16 27.48
C GLN A 57 -17.50 -14.23 28.13
N LYS A 58 -18.56 -13.86 27.42
CA LYS A 58 -19.95 -14.05 27.90
C LYS A 58 -20.24 -15.52 28.18
N GLY A 59 -19.81 -16.42 27.29
CA GLY A 59 -19.93 -17.86 27.48
C GLY A 59 -19.21 -18.36 28.73
N PHE A 60 -17.99 -17.88 28.98
CA PHE A 60 -17.23 -18.24 30.17
C PHE A 60 -17.89 -17.73 31.45
N SER A 61 -18.39 -16.48 31.46
CA SER A 61 -19.12 -15.93 32.61
C SER A 61 -20.36 -16.76 32.94
N ARG A 62 -21.18 -17.13 31.94
CA ARG A 62 -22.34 -18.01 32.16
C ARG A 62 -21.95 -19.38 32.68
N ALA A 63 -20.82 -19.93 32.23
CA ALA A 63 -20.32 -21.19 32.75
C ALA A 63 -19.92 -21.07 34.23
N ARG A 64 -19.26 -19.97 34.63
CA ARG A 64 -18.94 -19.70 36.04
C ARG A 64 -20.19 -19.56 36.91
N GLU A 65 -21.22 -18.87 36.44
CA GLU A 65 -22.50 -18.78 37.16
C GLU A 65 -23.14 -20.15 37.41
N LYS A 66 -22.99 -21.09 36.48
CA LYS A 66 -23.46 -22.47 36.68
C LYS A 66 -22.61 -23.21 37.70
N LEU A 67 -21.29 -23.05 37.64
CA LEU A 67 -20.37 -23.65 38.62
C LEU A 67 -20.68 -23.18 40.04
N LEU A 68 -20.98 -21.89 40.23
CA LEU A 68 -21.33 -21.33 41.54
C LEU A 68 -22.60 -21.94 42.17
N LYS A 69 -23.44 -22.62 41.39
CA LYS A 69 -24.66 -23.31 41.87
C LYS A 69 -24.40 -24.76 42.27
N LEU A 70 -23.19 -25.29 42.08
CA LEU A 70 -22.85 -26.65 42.47
C LEU A 70 -22.65 -26.73 43.98
N GLU A 71 -23.37 -27.66 44.61
CA GLU A 71 -23.27 -27.92 46.06
C GLU A 71 -22.18 -28.95 46.38
N ASN A 72 -21.87 -29.83 45.42
CA ASN A 72 -20.82 -30.83 45.58
C ASN A 72 -19.44 -30.20 45.38
N LEU A 73 -18.67 -30.10 46.46
CA LEU A 73 -17.33 -29.48 46.45
C LEU A 73 -16.33 -30.20 45.53
N GLN A 74 -16.40 -31.52 45.42
CA GLN A 74 -15.47 -32.30 44.61
C GLN A 74 -15.74 -32.09 43.11
N GLU A 75 -17.01 -32.17 42.73
CA GLU A 75 -17.48 -31.88 41.38
C GLU A 75 -17.16 -30.44 40.97
N LEU A 76 -17.39 -29.47 41.88
CA LEU A 76 -17.05 -28.07 41.67
C LEU A 76 -15.56 -27.89 41.37
N LYS A 77 -14.67 -28.50 42.16
CA LYS A 77 -13.21 -28.39 41.96
C LYS A 77 -12.78 -28.95 40.61
N GLU A 78 -13.36 -30.06 40.18
CA GLU A 78 -13.01 -30.69 38.91
C GLU A 78 -13.50 -29.84 37.72
N GLN A 79 -14.77 -29.45 37.73
CA GLN A 79 -15.32 -28.61 36.66
C GLN A 79 -14.66 -27.22 36.60
N LEU A 80 -14.26 -26.65 37.75
CA LEU A 80 -13.52 -25.38 37.79
C LEU A 80 -12.14 -25.51 37.16
N ARG A 81 -11.41 -26.61 37.40
CA ARG A 81 -10.11 -26.87 36.75
C ARG A 81 -10.25 -26.96 35.24
N ASP A 82 -11.27 -27.68 34.76
CA ASP A 82 -11.53 -27.82 33.33
C ASP A 82 -11.96 -26.50 32.70
N HIS A 83 -12.79 -25.72 33.40
CA HIS A 83 -13.17 -24.39 32.97
C HIS A 83 -11.95 -23.47 32.83
N ASN A 84 -11.06 -23.44 33.83
CA ASN A 84 -9.85 -22.63 33.78
C ASN A 84 -8.94 -23.04 32.62
N LYS A 85 -8.71 -24.34 32.40
CA LYS A 85 -7.94 -24.83 31.23
C LYS A 85 -8.54 -24.35 29.91
N LYS A 86 -9.86 -24.38 29.76
CA LYS A 86 -10.55 -23.91 28.54
C LYS A 86 -10.34 -22.41 28.35
N VAL A 87 -10.48 -21.62 29.42
CA VAL A 87 -10.27 -20.17 29.41
C VAL A 87 -8.83 -19.82 29.05
N ASP A 88 -7.86 -20.50 29.65
CA ASP A 88 -6.43 -20.25 29.41
C ASP A 88 -6.06 -20.57 27.96
N ASN A 89 -6.44 -21.75 27.45
CA ASN A 89 -6.20 -22.13 26.06
C ASN A 89 -6.83 -21.13 25.08
N TYR A 90 -8.06 -20.70 25.36
CA TYR A 90 -8.74 -19.69 24.56
C TYR A 90 -7.99 -18.35 24.58
N ASN A 91 -7.61 -17.86 25.76
CA ASN A 91 -6.93 -16.58 25.92
C ASN A 91 -5.57 -16.58 25.21
N THR A 92 -4.82 -17.69 25.26
CA THR A 92 -3.58 -17.86 24.51
C THR A 92 -3.82 -17.77 23.01
N MET A 93 -4.82 -18.49 22.48
CA MET A 93 -5.15 -18.45 21.06
C MET A 93 -5.59 -17.05 20.60
N TYR A 94 -6.45 -16.39 21.37
CA TYR A 94 -6.91 -15.04 21.09
C TYR A 94 -5.73 -14.06 21.06
N SER A 95 -4.85 -14.11 22.07
CA SER A 95 -3.69 -13.23 22.17
C SER A 95 -2.73 -13.38 20.98
N ILE A 96 -2.46 -14.62 20.55
CA ILE A 96 -1.64 -14.89 19.36
C ILE A 96 -2.29 -14.28 18.11
N LYS A 97 -3.57 -14.54 17.89
CA LYS A 97 -4.30 -14.01 16.72
C LYS A 97 -4.35 -12.48 16.73
N ARG A 98 -4.58 -11.87 17.88
CA ARG A 98 -4.64 -10.41 18.05
C ARG A 98 -3.29 -9.78 17.74
N ARG A 99 -2.20 -10.35 18.27
CA ARG A 99 -0.84 -9.87 17.99
C ARG A 99 -0.50 -9.95 16.50
N ASN A 100 -0.88 -11.04 15.83
CA ASN A 100 -0.65 -11.17 14.39
C ASN A 100 -1.38 -10.07 13.60
N LEU A 101 -2.62 -9.74 13.96
CA LEU A 101 -3.37 -8.67 13.30
C LEU A 101 -2.79 -7.28 13.59
N GLN A 102 -2.28 -7.04 14.79
CA GLN A 102 -1.57 -5.79 15.13
C GLN A 102 -0.26 -5.64 14.35
N ASN A 103 0.49 -6.74 14.18
CA ASN A 103 1.70 -6.72 13.38
C ASN A 103 1.39 -6.43 11.90
N LEU A 104 0.32 -7.04 11.36
CA LEU A 104 -0.12 -6.76 9.99
C LEU A 104 -0.55 -5.30 9.82
N GLU A 105 -1.21 -4.71 10.81
CA GLU A 105 -1.59 -3.29 10.79
C GLU A 105 -0.37 -2.38 10.63
N LEU A 106 0.66 -2.59 11.45
CA LEU A 106 1.92 -1.85 11.36
C LEU A 106 2.62 -2.06 10.02
N GLN A 107 2.56 -3.28 9.47
CA GLN A 107 3.15 -3.58 8.15
C GLN A 107 2.43 -2.83 7.03
N TYR A 108 1.09 -2.82 7.01
CA TYR A 108 0.35 -2.09 5.99
C TYR A 108 0.55 -0.59 6.10
N GLU A 109 0.58 -0.03 7.32
CA GLU A 109 0.89 1.38 7.53
C GLU A 109 2.28 1.73 6.99
N THR A 110 3.28 0.90 7.29
CA THR A 110 4.65 1.09 6.78
C THR A 110 4.69 1.06 5.26
N LEU A 111 3.99 0.10 4.63
CA LEU A 111 3.93 0.01 3.17
C LEU A 111 3.24 1.23 2.55
N ASP A 112 2.17 1.75 3.16
CA ASP A 112 1.49 2.95 2.68
C ASP A 112 2.39 4.19 2.81
N ASP A 113 3.08 4.34 3.94
CA ASP A 113 4.05 5.42 4.17
C ASP A 113 5.21 5.38 3.17
N GLU A 114 5.80 4.21 2.95
CA GLU A 114 6.88 3.99 1.97
C GLU A 114 6.41 4.31 0.55
N LEU A 115 5.23 3.84 0.16
CA LEU A 115 4.66 4.11 -1.15
C LEU A 115 4.39 5.61 -1.36
N ARG A 116 3.85 6.29 -0.35
CA ARG A 116 3.60 7.73 -0.39
C ARG A 116 4.90 8.51 -0.54
N ALA A 117 5.92 8.15 0.23
CA ALA A 117 7.25 8.76 0.14
C ALA A 117 7.86 8.55 -1.26
N TRP A 118 7.77 7.32 -1.79
CA TRP A 118 8.26 6.99 -3.12
C TRP A 118 7.56 7.81 -4.21
N LEU A 119 6.22 7.92 -4.16
CA LEU A 119 5.44 8.71 -5.13
C LEU A 119 5.85 10.19 -5.13
N LEU A 120 6.08 10.76 -3.95
CA LEU A 120 6.52 12.15 -3.81
C LEU A 120 7.93 12.35 -4.37
N GLU A 121 8.86 11.45 -4.06
CA GLU A 121 10.22 11.50 -4.59
C GLU A 121 10.23 11.34 -6.11
N TYR A 122 9.48 10.37 -6.62
CA TYR A 122 9.35 10.13 -8.05
C TYR A 122 8.76 11.34 -8.79
N ALA A 123 7.80 12.06 -8.19
CA ALA A 123 7.26 13.30 -8.75
C ALA A 123 8.31 14.41 -8.85
N LEU A 124 9.13 14.59 -7.82
CA LEU A 124 10.23 15.55 -7.85
C LEU A 124 11.25 15.22 -8.93
N LEU A 125 11.63 13.94 -9.04
CA LEU A 125 12.54 13.44 -10.07
C LEU A 125 11.98 13.63 -11.48
N CYS A 126 10.71 13.31 -11.69
CA CYS A 126 10.03 13.49 -12.98
C CYS A 126 10.01 14.96 -13.39
N ARG A 127 9.68 15.87 -12.47
CA ARG A 127 9.67 17.31 -12.74
C ARG A 127 11.04 17.81 -13.19
N GLU A 128 12.10 17.41 -12.49
CA GLU A 128 13.46 17.86 -12.81
C GLU A 128 13.94 17.29 -14.15
N LYS A 129 13.71 16.00 -14.41
CA LYS A 129 14.05 15.39 -15.69
C LYS A 129 13.29 16.03 -16.86
N LEU A 130 11.97 16.23 -16.71
CA LEU A 130 11.16 16.89 -17.74
C LEU A 130 11.63 18.32 -18.02
N ARG A 131 12.07 19.07 -16.99
CA ARG A 131 12.64 20.41 -17.17
C ARG A 131 13.89 20.39 -18.06
N ILE A 132 14.81 19.48 -17.78
CA ILE A 132 16.07 19.34 -18.52
C ILE A 132 15.83 18.82 -19.94
N GLU A 133 15.02 17.77 -20.07
CA GLU A 133 14.68 17.14 -21.36
C GLU A 133 13.97 18.14 -22.29
N ASN A 134 12.95 18.86 -21.78
CA ASN A 134 12.23 19.87 -22.55
C ASN A 134 13.17 21.00 -23.01
N SER A 135 14.04 21.51 -22.13
CA SER A 135 14.99 22.56 -22.52
C SER A 135 15.96 22.09 -23.61
N THR A 136 16.36 20.82 -23.57
CA THR A 136 17.24 20.21 -24.58
C THR A 136 16.53 20.09 -25.92
N VAL A 137 15.28 19.62 -25.93
CA VAL A 137 14.44 19.51 -27.12
C VAL A 137 14.20 20.90 -27.73
N GLU A 138 13.82 21.90 -26.92
CA GLU A 138 13.60 23.27 -27.38
C GLU A 138 14.85 23.87 -28.04
N ARG A 139 16.03 23.65 -27.45
CA ARG A 139 17.30 24.10 -28.03
C ARG A 139 17.51 23.49 -29.42
N LYS A 140 17.34 22.17 -29.56
CA LYS A 140 17.48 21.47 -30.85
C LYS A 140 16.50 22.03 -31.90
N LEU A 141 15.24 22.28 -31.52
CA LEU A 141 14.23 22.86 -32.43
C LEU A 141 14.59 24.28 -32.87
N ILE A 142 15.08 25.13 -31.96
CA ILE A 142 15.52 26.49 -32.27
C ILE A 142 16.72 26.44 -33.24
N GLU A 143 17.71 25.59 -32.96
CA GLU A 143 18.88 25.40 -33.83
C GLU A 143 18.50 24.92 -35.23
N GLU A 144 17.58 23.95 -35.33
CA GLU A 144 17.05 23.47 -36.61
C GLU A 144 16.34 24.60 -37.38
N ASN A 145 15.50 25.39 -36.70
CA ASN A 145 14.79 26.52 -37.30
C ASN A 145 15.74 27.62 -37.79
N LEU A 146 16.78 27.95 -37.03
CA LEU A 146 17.81 28.91 -37.44
C LEU A 146 18.60 28.39 -38.65
N ALA A 147 18.95 27.10 -38.69
CA ALA A 147 19.62 26.49 -39.82
C ALA A 147 18.77 26.52 -41.10
N ARG A 148 17.47 26.22 -41.00
CA ARG A 148 16.51 26.32 -42.12
C ARG A 148 16.44 27.75 -42.66
N LYS A 149 16.32 28.75 -41.78
CA LYS A 149 16.29 30.17 -42.17
C LYS A 149 17.58 30.62 -42.88
N ARG A 150 18.75 30.20 -42.40
CA ARG A 150 20.06 30.51 -43.01
C ARG A 150 20.28 29.80 -44.34
N GLY A 151 19.76 28.58 -44.51
CA GLY A 151 19.82 27.83 -45.76
C GLY A 151 18.94 28.42 -46.87
N GLY A 152 17.77 28.98 -46.50
CA GLY A 152 16.87 29.66 -47.44
C GLY A 152 17.39 31.00 -47.97
N GLN A 153 18.31 31.66 -47.25
CA GLN A 153 18.91 32.94 -47.67
C GLN A 153 20.07 32.82 -48.67
N ARG A 154 20.57 31.59 -48.97
CA ARG A 154 21.65 31.38 -49.95
C ARG A 154 21.17 31.10 -51.39
N CYS A 155 19.85 31.07 -51.61
CA CYS A 155 19.25 30.81 -52.93
C CYS A 155 18.39 31.98 -53.44
N GLN A 156 18.71 33.21 -53.04
CA GLN A 156 18.18 34.45 -53.65
C GLN A 156 19.33 35.27 -54.21
#